data_AF-A0A0F9T5E1-F1
#
_entry.id   AF-A0A0F9T5E1-F1
#
_cell.length_a   1.000
_cell.length_b   1.000
_cell.length_c   1.000
_cell.angle_alpha   90.00
_cell.angle_beta   90.00
_cell.angle_gamma   90.00
#
_symmetry.space_group_name_H-M   'P 1'
#
loop_
_entity.id
_entity.type
_entity.pdbx_description
1 polymer ?
#
loop_
_entity_poly.entity_id
_entity_poly.type
_entity_poly.pdbx_seq_one_letter_code
_entity_poly.pdbx_strand_id
1 'polypeptide(L)'
;MTKKQRTPQQVRRREAVAEWAAISRAIREEQPDCAALMTDAFMDEEQAKRWMNCTWRTTEAHHVLPRARGGPHERWNALGLCHNCHQFIHSHPLLAQGAGWLAKVGASCPLP
;
A
#
# COMPACT_ATOMS: atom_id res chain seq x y z
N MET A 1 -24.55 -19.60 -27.39
CA MET A 1 -23.31 -18.86 -27.04
C MET A 1 -22.59 -19.62 -25.92
N THR A 2 -21.54 -20.36 -26.23
CA THR A 2 -20.73 -21.09 -25.24
C THR A 2 -19.78 -20.13 -24.52
N LYS A 3 -19.84 -20.08 -23.18
CA LYS A 3 -18.93 -19.26 -22.37
C LYS A 3 -17.50 -19.79 -22.56
N LYS A 4 -16.59 -18.95 -23.05
CA LYS A 4 -15.17 -19.28 -23.21
C LYS A 4 -14.58 -19.63 -21.83
N GLN A 5 -13.93 -20.79 -21.71
CA GLN A 5 -13.23 -21.16 -20.48
C GLN A 5 -12.01 -20.25 -20.26
N ARG A 6 -11.74 -19.93 -19.00
CA ARG A 6 -10.64 -19.03 -18.60
C ARG A 6 -9.33 -19.79 -18.53
N THR A 7 -8.22 -19.11 -18.81
CA THR A 7 -6.88 -19.70 -18.69
C THR A 7 -6.44 -19.79 -17.22
N PRO A 8 -5.50 -20.68 -16.87
CA PRO A 8 -4.97 -20.78 -15.50
C PRO A 8 -4.41 -19.44 -14.98
N GLN A 9 -3.77 -18.65 -15.84
CA GLN A 9 -3.26 -17.32 -15.47
C GLN A 9 -4.38 -16.34 -15.12
N GLN A 10 -5.50 -16.37 -15.86
CA GLN A 10 -6.66 -15.54 -15.58
C GLN A 10 -7.33 -15.92 -14.25
N VAL A 11 -7.36 -17.22 -13.93
CA VAL A 11 -7.87 -17.71 -12.63
C VAL A 11 -6.99 -17.18 -11.50
N ARG A 12 -5.67 -17.41 -11.55
CA ARG A 12 -4.71 -16.91 -10.53
C ARG A 12 -4.76 -15.40 -10.35
N ARG A 13 -4.87 -14.62 -11.44
CA ARG A 13 -4.99 -13.16 -11.36
C ARG A 13 -6.27 -12.76 -10.61
N ARG A 14 -7.38 -13.44 -10.85
CA ARG A 14 -8.66 -13.14 -10.19
C ARG A 14 -8.64 -13.51 -8.71
N GLU A 15 -8.07 -14.64 -8.36
CA GLU A 15 -7.88 -15.05 -6.96
C GLU A 15 -7.06 -14.03 -6.21
N ALA A 16 -5.91 -13.61 -6.76
CA ALA A 16 -5.07 -12.60 -6.11
C ALA A 16 -5.76 -11.22 -6.00
N VAL A 17 -6.61 -10.84 -6.97
CA VAL A 17 -7.44 -9.62 -6.86
C VAL A 17 -8.47 -9.76 -5.73
N ALA A 18 -9.09 -10.93 -5.58
CA ALA A 18 -10.06 -11.19 -4.52
C ALA A 18 -9.41 -11.19 -3.14
N GLU A 19 -8.25 -11.84 -3.01
CA GLU A 19 -7.42 -11.86 -1.82
C GLU A 19 -7.01 -10.43 -1.42
N TRP A 20 -6.48 -9.65 -2.37
CA TRP A 20 -6.13 -8.26 -2.10
C TRP A 20 -7.33 -7.39 -1.73
N ALA A 21 -8.50 -7.63 -2.32
CA ALA A 21 -9.72 -6.91 -1.96
C ALA A 21 -10.15 -7.20 -0.52
N ALA A 22 -9.98 -8.43 -0.03
CA ALA A 22 -10.23 -8.80 1.36
C ALA A 22 -9.26 -8.09 2.30
N ILE A 23 -7.96 -8.12 2.01
CA ILE A 23 -6.94 -7.42 2.80
C ILE A 23 -7.18 -5.91 2.79
N SER A 24 -7.49 -5.32 1.63
CA SER A 24 -7.76 -3.89 1.50
C SER A 24 -8.96 -3.44 2.32
N ARG A 25 -9.98 -4.28 2.45
CA ARG A 25 -11.12 -4.02 3.35
C ARG A 25 -10.67 -4.03 4.80
N ALA A 26 -9.93 -5.06 5.19
CA ALA A 26 -9.45 -5.24 6.55
C ALA A 26 -8.52 -4.09 6.99
N ILE A 27 -7.62 -3.65 6.11
CA ILE A 27 -6.73 -2.50 6.36
C ILE A 27 -7.53 -1.21 6.57
N ARG A 28 -8.60 -0.97 5.79
CA ARG A 28 -9.47 0.19 6.01
C ARG A 28 -10.21 0.17 7.34
N GLU A 29 -10.52 -1.02 7.85
CA GLU A 29 -11.20 -1.19 9.14
C GLU A 29 -10.21 -1.03 10.31
N GLU A 30 -9.01 -1.61 10.19
CA GLU A 30 -7.98 -1.62 11.25
C GLU A 30 -7.14 -0.35 11.29
N GLN A 31 -6.94 0.30 10.15
CA GLN A 31 -6.18 1.54 9.99
C GLN A 31 -7.11 2.61 9.41
N PRO A 32 -8.10 3.12 10.18
CA PRO A 32 -9.07 4.09 9.68
C PRO A 32 -8.42 5.43 9.29
N ASP A 33 -7.28 5.74 9.88
CA ASP A 33 -6.53 6.96 9.65
C ASP A 33 -5.29 6.71 8.80
N CYS A 34 -4.93 7.72 8.00
CA CYS A 34 -3.86 7.62 7.01
C CYS A 34 -2.50 7.43 7.69
N ALA A 35 -1.82 6.31 7.39
CA ALA A 35 -0.54 5.93 8.00
C ALA A 35 0.64 6.84 7.62
N ALA A 36 0.51 7.72 6.61
CA ALA A 36 1.56 8.67 6.23
C ALA A 36 1.97 9.63 7.35
N LEU A 37 1.19 9.69 8.43
CA LEU A 37 1.39 10.55 9.58
C LEU A 37 2.02 9.84 10.78
N MET A 38 2.14 8.51 10.73
CA MET A 38 2.56 7.70 11.89
C MET A 38 4.02 7.29 11.85
N THR A 39 4.78 7.68 10.83
CA THR A 39 6.22 7.43 10.81
C THR A 39 6.95 8.65 11.36
N ASP A 40 7.50 8.51 12.57
CA ASP A 40 8.27 9.50 13.35
C ASP A 40 9.51 10.09 12.64
N ALA A 41 9.75 9.71 11.38
CA ALA A 41 11.03 9.94 10.74
C ALA A 41 11.14 11.28 9.97
N PHE A 42 10.05 11.88 9.47
CA PHE A 42 10.24 12.96 8.47
C PHE A 42 9.19 14.10 8.35
N MET A 43 7.97 14.03 8.90
CA MET A 43 6.97 15.11 8.70
C MET A 43 6.05 15.29 9.90
N ASP A 44 5.91 16.54 10.36
CA ASP A 44 4.80 16.94 11.23
C ASP A 44 3.47 16.99 10.46
N GLU A 45 2.35 17.06 11.19
CA GLU A 45 0.99 17.14 10.65
C GLU A 45 0.81 18.30 9.63
N GLU A 46 1.48 19.43 9.85
CA GLU A 46 1.35 20.62 9.00
C GLU A 46 2.05 20.41 7.64
N GLN A 47 3.22 19.79 7.64
CA GLN A 47 3.95 19.43 6.42
C GLN A 47 3.22 18.35 5.63
N ALA A 48 2.66 17.33 6.28
CA ALA A 48 1.86 16.34 5.58
C ALA A 48 0.63 16.94 4.86
N LYS A 49 -0.03 17.93 5.46
CA LYS A 49 -1.10 18.71 4.79
C LYS A 49 -0.57 19.51 3.62
N ARG A 50 0.54 20.23 3.81
CA ARG A 50 1.06 21.19 2.84
C ARG A 50 1.64 20.55 1.58
N TRP A 51 2.26 19.38 1.70
CA TRP A 51 2.99 18.73 0.60
C TRP A 51 2.17 17.65 -0.10
N MET A 52 1.36 16.89 0.65
CA MET A 52 0.63 15.73 0.13
C MET A 52 -0.87 15.95 0.06
N ASN A 53 -1.42 17.06 0.58
CA ASN A 53 -2.86 17.27 0.72
C ASN A 53 -3.55 16.06 1.39
N CYS A 54 -2.96 15.56 2.48
CA CYS A 54 -3.46 14.39 3.19
C CYS A 54 -4.89 14.63 3.72
N THR A 55 -5.80 13.70 3.45
CA THR A 55 -7.21 13.77 3.92
C THR A 55 -7.44 13.06 5.25
N TRP A 56 -6.36 12.55 5.87
CA TRP A 56 -6.36 11.89 7.18
C TRP A 56 -7.09 10.55 7.24
N ARG A 57 -7.87 10.18 6.22
CA ARG A 57 -8.65 8.94 6.18
C ARG A 57 -8.07 7.94 5.20
N THR A 58 -8.05 6.69 5.63
CA THR A 58 -7.68 5.58 4.74
C THR A 58 -8.79 5.31 3.74
N THR A 59 -8.43 5.38 2.46
CA THR A 59 -9.32 5.01 1.34
C THR A 59 -8.76 3.83 0.55
N GLU A 60 -7.44 3.65 0.58
CA GLU A 60 -6.70 2.69 -0.22
C GLU A 60 -5.69 1.93 0.66
N ALA A 61 -5.44 0.67 0.32
CA ALA A 61 -4.36 -0.10 0.90
C ALA A 61 -3.15 -0.07 -0.04
N HIS A 62 -1.97 0.10 0.51
CA HIS A 62 -0.71 0.18 -0.24
C HIS A 62 0.24 -0.94 0.17
N HIS A 63 0.80 -1.66 -0.80
CA HIS A 63 1.85 -2.65 -0.55
C HIS A 63 3.19 -2.00 -0.21
N VAL A 64 3.73 -2.26 0.98
CA VAL A 64 5.07 -1.78 1.37
C VAL A 64 6.15 -2.46 0.52
N LEU A 65 6.16 -3.80 0.46
CA LEU A 65 6.90 -4.55 -0.55
C LEU A 65 5.95 -4.82 -1.74
N PRO A 66 6.20 -4.22 -2.91
CA PRO A 66 5.31 -4.40 -4.05
C PRO A 66 5.22 -5.85 -4.51
N ARG A 67 4.03 -6.26 -4.96
CA ARG A 67 3.80 -7.60 -5.52
C ARG A 67 4.77 -7.95 -6.65
N ALA A 68 5.09 -7.00 -7.53
CA ALA A 68 6.03 -7.20 -8.64
C ALA A 68 7.45 -7.58 -8.16
N ARG A 69 7.74 -7.34 -6.88
CA ARG A 69 9.00 -7.63 -6.20
C ARG A 69 8.88 -8.81 -5.21
N GLY A 70 7.79 -9.57 -5.28
CA GLY A 70 7.56 -10.74 -4.42
C GLY A 70 6.84 -10.44 -3.10
N GLY A 71 6.35 -9.22 -2.89
CA GLY A 71 5.60 -8.89 -1.67
C GLY A 71 4.26 -9.62 -1.59
N PRO A 72 3.92 -10.23 -0.44
CA PRO A 72 2.69 -11.01 -0.29
C PRO A 72 1.47 -10.13 0.00
N HIS A 73 0.27 -10.69 -0.20
CA HIS A 73 -1.00 -10.06 0.14
C HIS A 73 -1.30 -10.23 1.64
N GLU A 74 -0.47 -9.63 2.47
CA GLU A 74 -0.54 -9.77 3.93
C GLU A 74 -0.73 -8.43 4.60
N ARG A 75 -1.39 -8.44 5.77
CA ARG A 75 -1.70 -7.23 6.54
C ARG A 75 -0.44 -6.47 6.96
N TRP A 76 0.60 -7.20 7.39
CA TRP A 76 1.89 -6.61 7.75
C TRP A 76 2.61 -5.95 6.57
N ASN A 77 2.27 -6.33 5.33
CA ASN A 77 2.84 -5.77 4.11
C ASN A 77 1.96 -4.65 3.53
N ALA A 78 1.00 -4.13 4.29
CA ALA A 78 0.02 -3.17 3.80
C ALA A 78 -0.16 -1.96 4.74
N LEU A 79 -0.20 -0.77 4.15
CA LEU A 79 -0.50 0.49 4.82
C LEU A 79 -1.85 1.04 4.36
N GLY A 80 -2.64 1.53 5.30
CA GLY A 80 -3.84 2.31 5.05
C GLY A 80 -3.47 3.75 4.70
N LEU A 81 -3.80 4.20 3.49
CA LEU A 81 -3.50 5.54 3.03
C LEU A 81 -4.71 6.22 2.40
N CYS A 82 -4.74 7.55 2.48
CA CYS A 82 -5.58 8.33 1.58
C CYS A 82 -5.02 8.25 0.15
N HIS A 83 -5.89 8.52 -0.83
CA HIS A 83 -5.52 8.53 -2.24
C HIS A 83 -4.29 9.42 -2.53
N ASN A 84 -4.23 10.63 -1.96
CA ASN A 84 -3.15 11.58 -2.26
C ASN A 84 -1.79 11.08 -1.73
N CYS A 85 -1.75 10.55 -0.51
CA CYS A 85 -0.55 9.93 0.05
C CYS A 85 -0.14 8.67 -0.73
N HIS A 86 -1.10 7.88 -1.21
CA HIS A 86 -0.79 6.72 -2.03
C HIS A 86 -0.13 7.12 -3.36
N GLN A 87 -0.65 8.16 -4.03
CA GLN A 87 -0.04 8.72 -5.25
C GLN A 87 1.34 9.32 -4.98
N PHE A 88 1.53 9.97 -3.83
CA PHE A 88 2.82 10.54 -3.44
C PHE A 88 3.91 9.47 -3.38
N ILE A 89 3.64 8.31 -2.77
CA ILE A 89 4.60 7.20 -2.67
C ILE A 89 5.05 6.70 -4.04
N HIS A 90 4.12 6.54 -4.98
CA HIS A 90 4.45 6.13 -6.35
C HIS A 90 5.25 7.20 -7.10
N SER A 91 5.01 8.47 -6.80
CA SER A 91 5.68 9.61 -7.45
C SER A 91 7.07 9.90 -6.86
N HIS A 92 7.30 9.57 -5.58
CA HIS A 92 8.53 9.88 -4.85
C HIS A 92 9.12 8.62 -4.17
N PRO A 93 9.51 7.59 -4.94
CA PRO A 93 9.91 6.30 -4.38
C PRO A 93 11.14 6.36 -3.47
N LEU A 94 12.07 7.32 -3.69
CA LEU A 94 13.24 7.50 -2.81
C LEU A 94 12.85 8.02 -1.43
N LEU A 95 11.94 9.00 -1.37
CA LEU A 95 11.41 9.53 -0.11
C LEU A 95 10.58 8.45 0.60
N ALA A 96 9.71 7.75 -0.13
CA ALA A 96 8.91 6.66 0.42
C ALA A 96 9.78 5.51 0.97
N GLN A 97 10.92 5.22 0.34
CA GLN A 97 11.89 4.26 0.85
C GLN A 97 12.56 4.74 2.14
N GLY A 98 12.99 6.01 2.18
CA GLY A 98 13.57 6.60 3.39
C GLY A 98 12.61 6.64 4.57
N ALA A 99 11.31 6.79 4.30
CA ALA A 99 10.25 6.79 5.30
C ALA A 99 9.71 5.38 5.64
N GLY A 100 10.20 4.32 4.99
CA GLY A 100 9.74 2.94 5.22
C GLY A 100 8.39 2.59 4.59
N TRP A 101 7.80 3.47 3.79
CA TRP A 101 6.52 3.23 3.10
C TRP A 101 6.66 2.34 1.86
N LEU A 102 7.88 2.20 1.34
CA LEU A 102 8.19 1.38 0.16
C LEU A 102 9.50 0.62 0.36
N ALA A 103 9.46 -0.71 0.36
CA ALA A 103 10.65 -1.54 0.52
C ALA A 103 11.47 -1.67 -0.79
N LYS A 104 12.80 -1.78 -0.64
CA LYS A 104 13.72 -2.23 -1.69
C LYS A 104 13.96 -3.74 -1.56
N VAL A 105 14.02 -4.46 -2.68
CA VAL A 105 14.48 -5.86 -2.69
C VAL A 105 15.94 -5.88 -2.25
N GLY A 106 16.28 -6.73 -1.28
CA GLY A 106 17.64 -6.88 -0.76
C GLY A 106 18.03 -5.90 0.35
N ALA A 107 17.14 -4.99 0.76
CA ALA A 107 17.34 -4.25 2.00
C ALA A 107 17.03 -5.17 3.18
N SER A 108 18.05 -5.64 3.88
CA SER A 108 17.94 -6.40 5.14
C SER A 108 17.43 -5.55 6.31
N CYS A 109 16.65 -4.49 6.03
CA CYS A 109 16.12 -3.65 7.08
C CYS A 109 14.96 -4.39 7.75
N PRO A 110 15.03 -4.68 9.06
CA PRO A 110 13.86 -5.16 9.77
C PRO A 110 12.77 -4.11 9.62
N LEU A 111 11.58 -4.56 9.24
CA LEU A 111 10.38 -3.72 9.29
C LEU A 111 10.21 -3.24 10.74
N PRO A 112 9.82 -1.98 10.97
CA PRO A 112 9.60 -1.45 12.32
C PRO A 112 8.52 -2.24 13.08
#